data_AF-A0A3D0MG22-F1
#
_entry.id   AF-A0A3D0MG22-F1
#
_cell.length_a   1.000
_cell.length_b   1.000
_cell.length_c   1.000
_cell.angle_alpha   90.00
_cell.angle_beta   90.00
_cell.angle_gamma   90.00
#
_symmetry.space_group_name_H-M   'P 1'
#
loop_
_entity.id
_entity.type
_entity.pdbx_description
1 polymer ?
#
loop_
_entity_poly.entity_id
_entity_poly.type
_entity_poly.pdbx_seq_one_letter_code
_entity_poly.pdbx_strand_id
1 'polypeptide(L)' 'MSGNATAQARRMLLSGEIVSPAYEGWWPNEDGTYKLFFGYMNSNWEQQFDIPVGPENYFNVVDE' A
#
# COMPACT_ATOMS: atom_id res chain seq x y z
N MET A 1 -35.29 7.28 -17.48
CA MET A 1 -34.82 6.56 -16.29
C MET A 1 -33.49 7.16 -15.90
N SER A 2 -33.47 8.05 -14.90
CA SER A 2 -32.21 8.64 -14.41
C SER A 2 -31.69 7.74 -13.29
N GLY A 3 -30.60 7.03 -13.54
CA GLY A 3 -29.93 6.23 -12.53
C GLY A 3 -29.27 7.17 -11.52
N ASN A 4 -29.74 7.17 -10.27
CA ASN A 4 -29.02 7.79 -9.17
C ASN A 4 -27.73 7.00 -8.94
N ALA A 5 -26.63 7.47 -9.51
CA ALA A 5 -25.30 7.03 -9.11
C ALA A 5 -25.07 7.52 -7.67
N THR A 6 -25.23 6.63 -6.70
CA THR A 6 -24.74 6.88 -5.34
C THR A 6 -23.23 6.76 -5.38
N ALA A 7 -22.53 7.87 -5.19
CA ALA A 7 -21.11 7.81 -4.87
C ALA A 7 -20.98 7.11 -3.51
N GLN A 8 -20.66 5.82 -3.49
CA GLN A 8 -20.27 5.14 -2.26
C GLN A 8 -18.86 5.61 -1.89
N ALA A 9 -18.78 6.54 -0.94
CA ALA A 9 -17.52 6.82 -0.28
C ALA A 9 -17.03 5.51 0.37
N ARG A 10 -15.88 5.00 -0.07
CA ARG A 10 -15.19 3.94 0.67
C ARG A 10 -14.69 4.56 1.97
N ARG A 11 -15.43 4.38 3.06
CA ARG A 11 -14.94 4.73 4.39
C ARG A 11 -13.87 3.72 4.76
N MET A 12 -12.75 4.21 5.28
CA MET A 12 -11.89 3.38 6.12
C MET A 12 -12.75 2.87 7.27
N LEU A 13 -12.82 1.56 7.45
CA LEU A 13 -13.46 0.97 8.64
C LEU A 13 -12.52 1.17 9.84
N LEU A 14 -13.06 1.04 11.05
CA LEU A 14 -12.24 1.19 12.25
C LEU A 14 -11.16 0.10 12.36
N SER A 15 -11.51 -1.14 11.98
CA SER A 15 -10.62 -2.33 12.01
C SER A 15 -11.14 -3.45 11.08
N GLY A 16 -10.33 -4.50 10.89
CA GLY A 16 -10.71 -5.73 10.18
C GLY A 16 -10.49 -5.71 8.66
N GLU A 17 -10.06 -4.59 8.10
CA GLU A 17 -9.68 -4.46 6.69
C GLU A 17 -8.22 -4.85 6.46
N ILE A 18 -7.87 -5.02 5.18
CA ILE A 18 -6.55 -5.46 4.75
C ILE A 18 -5.46 -4.38 4.93
N VAL A 19 -4.23 -4.85 5.06
CA VAL A 19 -3.02 -4.08 4.75
C VAL A 19 -2.54 -4.53 3.36
N SER A 20 -2.22 -3.59 2.47
CA SER A 20 -1.75 -3.92 1.12
C SER A 20 -0.35 -3.37 0.88
N PRO A 21 0.54 -4.09 0.17
CA PRO A 21 1.81 -3.54 -0.26
C PRO A 21 1.57 -2.32 -1.16
N ALA A 22 2.38 -1.29 -1.00
CA ALA A 22 2.27 -0.04 -1.75
C ALA A 22 3.62 0.35 -2.37
N TYR A 23 3.59 0.68 -3.66
CA TYR A 23 4.67 1.43 -4.29
C TYR A 23 4.39 2.92 -4.09
N GLU A 24 5.31 3.62 -3.43
CA GLU A 24 5.12 5.01 -3.02
C GLU A 24 5.92 5.99 -3.89
N GLY A 25 6.64 5.47 -4.89
CA GLY A 25 7.35 6.25 -5.88
C GLY A 25 8.84 5.99 -5.88
N TRP A 26 9.57 6.92 -6.50
CA TRP A 26 10.99 6.80 -6.74
C TRP A 26 11.70 8.15 -6.67
N TRP A 27 13.00 8.11 -6.44
CA TRP A 27 13.87 9.28 -6.44
C TRP A 27 15.14 9.03 -7.26
N PRO A 28 15.52 9.93 -8.17
CA PRO A 28 16.77 9.82 -8.91
C PRO A 28 17.98 10.13 -8.01
N ASN A 29 19.02 9.33 -8.11
CA ASN A 29 20.31 9.56 -7.45
C ASN A 29 21.29 10.25 -8.40
N GLU A 30 22.33 10.89 -7.84
CA GLU A 30 23.37 11.59 -8.62
C GLU A 30 24.21 10.64 -9.49
N ASP A 31 24.30 9.37 -9.11
CA ASP A 31 25.04 8.32 -9.84
C ASP A 31 24.25 7.69 -10.99
N GLY A 32 23.04 8.21 -11.29
CA GLY A 32 22.16 7.71 -12.34
C GLY A 32 21.31 6.50 -11.94
N THR A 33 21.42 6.01 -10.70
CA THR A 33 20.52 4.99 -10.16
C THR A 33 19.24 5.62 -9.59
N TYR A 34 18.30 4.78 -9.14
CA TYR A 34 17.06 5.21 -8.51
C TYR A 34 16.90 4.58 -7.13
N LYS A 35 16.39 5.35 -6.16
CA LYS A 35 15.78 4.80 -4.94
C LYS A 35 14.31 4.54 -5.21
N LEU A 36 13.81 3.38 -4.81
CA LEU A 36 12.40 3.03 -4.86
C LEU A 36 11.85 3.01 -3.43
N PHE A 37 10.66 3.56 -3.24
CA PHE A 37 9.97 3.56 -1.96
C PHE A 37 8.82 2.56 -1.99
N PHE A 38 8.83 1.67 -1.01
CA PHE A 38 7.79 0.70 -0.80
C PHE A 38 7.34 0.78 0.66
N GLY A 39 6.05 0.58 0.87
CA GLY A 39 5.43 0.60 2.17
C GLY A 39 4.19 -0.27 2.19
N TYR A 40 3.34 0.01 3.17
CA TYR A 40 2.06 -0.65 3.34
C TYR A 40 0.96 0.39 3.46
N MET A 41 -0.09 0.25 2.66
CA MET A 41 -1.31 1.00 2.86
C MET A 41 -2.20 0.27 3.87
N ASN A 42 -2.47 0.93 4.99
CA ASN A 42 -3.43 0.46 5.98
C ASN A 42 -4.82 0.98 5.63
N SER A 43 -5.77 0.08 5.37
CA SER A 43 -7.17 0.44 5.05
C SER A 43 -8.02 0.72 6.30
N ASN A 44 -7.45 0.62 7.50
CA ASN A 44 -8.13 0.77 8.78
C ASN A 44 -7.83 2.14 9.40
N TRP A 45 -8.84 2.73 10.05
CA TRP A 45 -8.73 4.04 10.70
C TRP A 45 -8.04 3.98 12.06
N GLU A 46 -8.34 2.97 12.89
CA GLU A 46 -7.81 2.88 14.27
C GLU A 46 -6.83 1.72 14.46
N GLN A 47 -7.07 0.58 13.80
CA GLN A 47 -6.19 -0.58 13.91
C GLN A 47 -4.81 -0.27 13.33
N GLN A 48 -3.78 -0.52 14.13
CA GLN A 48 -2.38 -0.39 13.74
C GLN A 48 -1.78 -1.79 13.57
N PHE A 49 -0.85 -1.92 12.62
CA PHE A 49 -0.10 -3.14 12.41
C PHE A 49 1.36 -2.89 12.72
N ASP A 50 1.95 -3.79 13.49
CA ASP A 50 3.39 -3.88 13.66
C ASP A 50 3.89 -5.01 12.75
N ILE A 51 4.52 -4.65 11.64
CA ILE A 51 4.98 -5.59 10.62
C ILE A 51 6.51 -5.63 10.67
N PRO A 52 7.11 -6.67 11.28
CA PRO A 52 8.56 -6.76 11.37
C PRO A 52 9.17 -6.97 9.98
N VAL A 53 10.38 -6.44 9.79
CA VAL A 53 11.21 -6.82 8.64
C VAL A 53 11.76 -8.22 8.89
N GLY A 54 11.67 -9.11 7.89
CA GLY A 54 12.15 -10.48 8.05
C GLY A 54 11.91 -11.37 6.83
N PRO A 55 12.19 -12.67 6.93
CA PRO A 55 12.06 -13.61 5.82
C PRO A 55 10.65 -13.73 5.22
N GLU A 56 9.62 -13.33 5.97
CA GLU A 56 8.22 -13.32 5.52
C GLU A 56 7.78 -11.95 4.97
N ASN A 57 8.65 -10.95 5.05
CA ASN A 57 8.43 -9.58 4.59
C ASN A 57 9.70 -9.09 3.86
N TYR A 58 9.78 -9.42 2.57
CA TYR A 58 10.94 -9.14 1.73
C TYR A 58 10.53 -8.89 0.28
N PHE A 59 11.44 -8.29 -0.49
CA PHE A 59 11.32 -8.16 -1.93
C PHE A 59 12.06 -9.30 -2.61
N ASN A 60 11.45 -9.88 -3.64
CA ASN A 60 12.10 -10.85 -4.51
C ASN A 60 11.89 -10.48 -5.97
N VAL A 61 12.89 -10.78 -6.80
CA VAL A 61 12.71 -10.81 -8.24
C VAL A 61 11.94 -12.09 -8.57
N VAL A 62 10.86 -11.94 -9.32
CA VAL A 62 10.13 -13.07 -9.89
C VAL A 62 10.48 -13.18 -11.35
N ASP A 63 10.86 -14.37 -11.78
CA ASP A 63 10.99 -14.68 -13.21
C ASP A 63 9.61 -14.63 -13.88
N GLU A 64 9.56 -14.33 -15.18
CA GLU A 64 8.31 -14.28 -15.97
C GLU A 64 7.63 -15.64 -16.16
#